data_AF-A0AAC9F7H8-F1
#
_entry.id   AF-A0AAC9F7H8-F1
#
_cell.length_a   1.000
_cell.length_b   1.000
_cell.length_c   1.000
_cell.angle_alpha   90.00
_cell.angle_beta   90.00
_cell.angle_gamma   90.00
#
_symmetry.space_group_name_H-M   'P 1'
#
loop_
_entity.id
_entity.type
_entity.pdbx_description
1 polymer ?
#
loop_
_entity_poly.entity_id
_entity_poly.type
_entity_poly.pdbx_seq_one_letter_code
_entity_poly.pdbx_strand_id
1 'polypeptide(L)'
;MNEREQNWQSVVDAWQSSHLSGAAFCREHGLVYHQFQYWQQKLRDSESGDKACGAQTHQLVPVQVAHRANTSEVPLQLQLPNGLVIRDVTLSNIDTVTQLLQQL
;
A
#
# COMPACT_ATOMS: atom_id res chain seq x y z
N MET A 1 -36.94 -6.98 12.47
CA MET A 1 -36.09 -5.89 12.98
C MET A 1 -35.73 -6.20 14.43
N ASN A 2 -34.44 -6.25 14.76
CA ASN A 2 -34.02 -6.43 16.15
C ASN A 2 -34.05 -5.06 16.88
N GLU A 3 -34.57 -4.99 18.11
CA GLU A 3 -34.62 -3.75 18.92
C GLU A 3 -33.24 -3.09 19.07
N ARG A 4 -32.18 -3.91 19.13
CA ARG A 4 -30.79 -3.43 19.18
C ARG A 4 -30.35 -2.74 17.89
N GLU A 5 -30.81 -3.21 16.73
CA GLU A 5 -30.48 -2.59 15.44
C GLU A 5 -31.04 -1.18 15.37
N GLN A 6 -32.29 -0.98 15.81
CA GLN A 6 -32.93 0.34 15.85
C GLN A 6 -32.23 1.29 16.82
N ASN A 7 -31.87 0.82 18.02
CA ASN A 7 -31.12 1.64 18.97
C ASN A 7 -29.76 2.08 18.41
N TRP A 8 -29.03 1.19 17.73
CA TRP A 8 -27.74 1.54 17.14
C TRP A 8 -27.87 2.40 15.88
N GLN A 9 -28.96 2.27 15.13
CA GLN A 9 -29.24 3.13 13.99
C GLN A 9 -29.41 4.59 14.44
N SER A 10 -30.21 4.84 15.48
CA SER A 10 -30.35 6.19 16.06
C SER A 10 -29.03 6.77 16.57
N VAL A 11 -28.15 5.94 17.15
CA VAL A 11 -26.82 6.35 17.60
C VAL A 11 -25.91 6.73 16.42
N VAL A 12 -25.96 5.98 15.32
CA VAL A 12 -25.18 6.27 14.10
C VAL A 12 -25.70 7.52 13.39
N ASP A 13 -27.02 7.75 13.36
CA ASP A 13 -27.62 8.97 12.81
C ASP A 13 -27.23 10.21 13.64
N ALA A 14 -27.25 10.09 14.97
CA ALA A 14 -26.77 11.12 15.89
C ALA A 14 -25.27 11.40 15.68
N TRP A 15 -24.47 10.37 15.43
CA TRP A 15 -23.06 10.52 15.11
C TRP A 15 -22.84 11.23 13.77
N GLN A 16 -23.56 10.85 12.71
CA GLN A 16 -23.48 11.47 11.38
C GLN A 16 -23.82 12.96 11.43
N SER A 17 -24.87 13.34 12.16
CA SER A 17 -25.25 14.74 12.37
C SER A 17 -24.27 15.53 13.22
N SER A 18 -23.53 14.87 14.13
CA SER A 18 -22.55 15.54 14.99
C SER A 18 -21.25 15.92 14.28
N HIS A 19 -20.95 15.35 13.10
CA HIS A 19 -19.69 15.58 12.36
C HIS A 19 -18.41 15.29 13.17
N LEU A 20 -18.53 14.61 14.31
CA LEU A 20 -17.41 14.24 15.18
C LEU A 20 -16.72 12.98 14.68
N SER A 21 -15.45 12.78 15.04
CA SER A 21 -14.83 11.47 14.85
C SER A 21 -15.53 10.41 15.71
N GLY A 22 -15.65 9.17 15.21
CA GLY A 22 -16.33 8.09 15.94
C GLY A 22 -15.74 7.85 17.35
N ALA A 23 -14.43 8.07 17.52
CA ALA A 23 -13.78 8.00 18.83
C ALA A 23 -14.19 9.14 19.77
N ALA A 24 -14.35 10.37 19.27
CA ALA A 24 -14.79 11.52 20.07
C ALA A 24 -16.25 11.34 20.52
N PHE A 25 -17.12 10.92 19.60
CA PHE A 25 -18.52 10.64 19.89
C PHE A 25 -18.69 9.50 20.92
N CYS A 26 -17.91 8.42 20.80
CA CYS A 26 -17.92 7.34 21.79
C CYS A 26 -17.49 7.82 23.18
N ARG A 27 -16.51 8.73 23.26
CA ARG A 27 -16.06 9.30 24.53
C ARG A 27 -17.10 10.20 25.19
N GLU A 28 -17.80 11.01 24.40
CA GLU A 28 -18.81 11.96 24.89
C GLU A 28 -20.08 11.25 25.37
N HIS A 29 -20.53 10.23 24.64
CA HIS A 29 -21.74 9.47 24.96
C HIS A 29 -21.49 8.23 25.84
N GLY A 30 -20.24 8.00 26.27
CA GLY A 30 -19.88 6.83 27.10
C GLY A 30 -20.07 5.48 26.39
N LEU A 31 -19.98 5.47 25.06
CA LEU A 31 -20.18 4.28 24.23
C LEU A 31 -18.88 3.49 24.08
N VAL A 32 -19.03 2.18 23.95
CA VAL A 32 -17.90 1.29 23.76
C VAL A 32 -17.46 1.31 22.30
N TYR A 33 -16.23 1.78 22.04
CA TYR A 33 -15.70 2.03 20.70
C TYR A 33 -15.79 0.81 19.76
N HIS A 34 -15.46 -0.39 20.24
CA HIS A 34 -15.51 -1.60 19.40
C HIS A 34 -16.94 -1.98 19.00
N GLN A 35 -17.93 -1.73 19.87
CA GLN A 35 -19.35 -1.99 19.56
C GLN A 35 -19.83 -0.99 18.51
N PHE A 36 -19.50 0.29 18.69
CA PHE A 36 -19.82 1.34 17.72
C PHE A 36 -19.24 1.02 16.34
N GLN A 37 -17.96 0.64 16.26
CA GLN A 37 -17.33 0.29 14.98
C GLN A 37 -18.01 -0.92 14.32
N TYR A 38 -18.33 -1.95 15.10
CA TYR A 38 -19.05 -3.13 14.61
C TYR A 38 -20.43 -2.76 14.04
N TRP A 39 -21.20 -1.96 14.78
CA TRP A 39 -22.54 -1.55 14.35
C TRP A 39 -22.53 -0.59 13.17
N GLN A 40 -21.56 0.32 13.12
CA GLN A 40 -21.35 1.21 11.98
C GLN A 40 -21.09 0.40 10.69
N GLN A 41 -20.24 -0.63 10.76
CA GLN A 41 -19.96 -1.49 9.62
C GLN A 41 -21.19 -2.30 9.23
N LYS A 42 -21.87 -2.93 10.21
CA LYS A 42 -23.08 -3.73 9.97
C LYS A 42 -24.23 -2.93 9.36
N LEU A 43 -24.42 -1.68 9.78
CA LEU A 43 -25.45 -0.78 9.23
C LEU A 43 -25.10 -0.36 7.80
N ARG A 44 -23.84 -0.01 7.53
CA ARG A 44 -23.36 0.30 6.18
C ARG A 44 -23.55 -0.86 5.21
N ASP A 45 -23.23 -2.08 5.64
CA ASP A 45 -23.39 -3.31 4.85
C ASP A 45 -24.89 -3.66 4.62
N SER A 46 -25.80 -3.15 5.47
CA SER A 46 -27.25 -3.35 5.30
C SER A 46 -27.88 -2.35 4.32
N GLU A 47 -27.31 -1.15 4.18
CA GLU A 47 -27.77 -0.13 3.22
C GLU A 47 -27.31 -0.43 1.79
N SER A 48 -26.10 -0.94 1.63
CA SER A 48 -25.63 -1.52 0.39
C SER A 48 -26.19 -2.93 0.27
N GLY A 49 -27.41 -3.08 -0.25
CA GLY A 49 -28.11 -4.35 -0.45
C GLY A 49 -27.42 -5.38 -1.37
N ASP A 50 -26.10 -5.33 -1.51
CA ASP A 50 -25.29 -6.29 -2.23
C ASP A 50 -24.41 -7.09 -1.27
N LYS A 51 -24.56 -8.41 -1.38
CA LYS A 51 -23.78 -9.42 -0.69
C LYS A 51 -22.27 -9.14 -0.81
N ALA A 52 -21.60 -9.00 0.30
CA ALA A 52 -20.47 -9.86 0.65
C ALA A 52 -20.04 -9.65 2.11
N CYS A 53 -19.83 -10.77 2.78
CA CYS A 53 -19.18 -10.89 4.08
C CYS A 53 -17.87 -10.06 4.11
N GLY A 54 -17.91 -8.90 4.76
CA GLY A 54 -16.77 -8.06 5.05
C GLY A 54 -16.19 -8.35 6.43
N ALA A 55 -16.02 -9.63 6.79
CA ALA A 55 -14.94 -9.96 7.72
C ALA A 55 -13.69 -9.25 7.18
N GLN A 56 -12.93 -8.59 8.07
CA GLN A 56 -11.66 -7.96 7.74
C GLN A 56 -10.67 -9.03 7.28
N THR A 57 -10.89 -9.55 6.08
CA THR A 57 -9.93 -10.33 5.34
C THR A 57 -8.91 -9.27 4.99
N HIS A 58 -7.75 -9.34 5.61
CA HIS A 58 -6.56 -8.63 5.17
C HIS A 58 -6.43 -8.92 3.68
N GLN A 59 -6.96 -8.02 2.86
CA GLN A 59 -6.98 -8.19 1.42
C GLN A 59 -5.52 -8.06 1.03
N LEU A 60 -4.92 -9.19 0.68
CA LEU A 60 -3.55 -9.23 0.21
C LEU A 60 -3.52 -8.32 -1.01
N VAL A 61 -3.00 -7.11 -0.84
CA VAL A 61 -2.72 -6.23 -1.96
C VAL A 61 -1.71 -6.99 -2.80
N PRO A 62 -2.01 -7.31 -4.07
CA PRO A 62 -1.04 -7.97 -4.93
C PRO A 62 0.16 -7.04 -5.02
N VAL A 63 1.24 -7.39 -4.33
CA VAL A 63 2.52 -6.73 -4.51
C VAL A 63 2.96 -7.16 -5.90
N GLN A 64 2.89 -6.23 -6.85
CA GLN A 64 3.58 -6.45 -8.09
C GLN A 64 5.06 -6.46 -7.73
N VAL A 65 5.60 -7.67 -7.62
CA VAL A 65 7.03 -7.86 -7.72
C VAL A 65 7.34 -7.35 -9.11
N ALA A 66 7.75 -6.09 -9.21
CA ALA A 66 8.53 -5.64 -10.33
C ALA A 66 9.73 -6.59 -10.31
N HIS A 67 9.62 -7.69 -11.07
CA HIS A 67 10.76 -8.23 -11.74
C HIS A 67 11.28 -7.01 -12.50
N ARG A 68 12.20 -6.27 -11.88
CA ARG A 68 13.23 -5.59 -12.61
C ARG A 68 13.69 -6.68 -13.55
N ALA A 69 13.33 -6.53 -14.83
CA ALA A 69 14.06 -7.21 -15.86
C ALA A 69 15.51 -6.89 -15.49
N ASN A 70 16.21 -7.88 -14.94
CA ASN A 70 17.63 -7.81 -14.74
C ASN A 70 18.25 -7.91 -16.14
N THR A 71 17.87 -7.02 -17.06
CA THR A 71 18.84 -6.27 -17.85
C THR A 71 19.52 -5.31 -16.88
N SER A 72 20.14 -5.88 -15.83
CA SER A 72 21.24 -5.24 -15.15
C SER A 72 22.36 -5.24 -16.18
N GLU A 73 22.34 -4.25 -17.06
CA GLU A 73 23.58 -3.66 -17.51
C GLU A 73 24.17 -3.00 -16.27
N VAL A 74 24.72 -3.82 -15.36
CA VAL A 74 25.56 -3.31 -14.28
C VAL A 74 26.67 -2.58 -15.02
N PRO A 75 26.81 -1.25 -14.86
CA PRO A 75 27.84 -0.52 -15.56
C PRO A 75 29.19 -1.05 -15.07
N LEU A 76 29.85 -1.85 -15.90
CA LEU A 76 31.16 -2.39 -15.58
C LEU A 76 32.16 -1.24 -15.61
N GLN A 77 32.85 -1.04 -14.49
CA GLN A 77 33.88 -0.02 -14.35
C GLN A 77 35.25 -0.70 -14.25
N LEU A 78 36.18 -0.26 -15.10
CA LEU A 78 37.59 -0.66 -15.08
C LEU A 78 38.44 0.51 -14.61
N GLN A 79 39.28 0.27 -13.61
CA GLN A 79 40.27 1.24 -13.14
C GLN A 79 41.66 0.71 -13.46
N LEU A 80 42.44 1.49 -14.22
CA LEU A 80 43.78 1.12 -14.64
C LEU A 80 44.84 1.64 -13.66
N PRO A 81 46.02 1.00 -13.59
CA PRO A 81 47.13 1.43 -12.73
C PRO A 81 47.67 2.82 -13.04
N ASN A 82 47.44 3.32 -14.27
CA ASN A 82 47.79 4.67 -14.70
C ASN A 82 46.76 5.74 -14.25
N GLY A 83 45.72 5.35 -13.51
CA GLY A 83 44.70 6.25 -12.98
C GLY A 83 43.52 6.49 -13.92
N LEU A 84 43.50 5.90 -15.12
CA LEU A 84 42.36 5.99 -16.03
C LEU A 84 41.19 5.13 -15.54
N VAL A 85 39.98 5.64 -15.69
CA VAL A 85 38.74 4.95 -15.30
C VAL A 85 37.81 4.88 -16.50
N ILE A 86 37.50 3.67 -16.95
CA ILE A 86 36.54 3.40 -18.02
C ILE A 86 35.24 2.93 -17.36
N ARG A 87 34.13 3.59 -17.66
CA ARG A 87 32.80 3.31 -17.10
C ARG A 87 31.89 2.73 -18.19
N ASP A 88 30.81 2.11 -17.76
CA ASP A 88 29.73 1.63 -18.63
C ASP A 88 30.22 0.65 -19.71
N VAL A 89 31.12 -0.28 -19.35
CA VAL A 89 31.55 -1.31 -20.30
C VAL A 89 30.42 -2.30 -20.54
N THR A 90 30.01 -2.38 -21.80
CA THR A 90 28.91 -3.21 -22.29
C THR A 90 29.38 -4.03 -23.48
N LEU A 91 28.61 -5.04 -23.87
CA LEU A 91 28.95 -5.89 -25.02
C LEU A 91 29.04 -5.11 -26.34
N SER A 92 28.38 -3.95 -26.45
CA SER A 92 28.43 -3.12 -27.65
C SER A 92 29.71 -2.28 -27.78
N ASN A 93 30.41 -2.05 -26.68
CA ASN A 93 31.61 -1.20 -26.66
C ASN A 93 32.91 -1.96 -26.32
N ILE A 94 32.82 -3.28 -26.15
CA ILE A 94 33.95 -4.12 -25.71
C ILE A 94 35.13 -4.11 -26.69
N ASP A 95 34.87 -4.08 -28.01
CA ASP A 95 35.91 -3.99 -29.03
C ASP A 95 36.69 -2.68 -28.93
N THR A 96 35.99 -1.57 -28.76
CA THR A 96 36.59 -0.24 -28.58
C THR A 96 37.42 -0.18 -27.30
N VAL A 97 36.89 -0.70 -26.19
CA VAL A 97 37.62 -0.76 -24.91
C VAL A 97 38.89 -1.61 -25.07
N THR A 98 38.80 -2.74 -25.77
CA THR A 98 39.95 -3.62 -26.03
C THR A 98 41.01 -2.92 -26.89
N GLN A 99 40.61 -2.18 -27.92
CA GLN A 99 41.55 -1.40 -28.73
C GLN A 99 42.24 -0.31 -27.90
N LEU A 100 41.51 0.40 -27.05
CA LEU A 100 42.09 1.41 -26.16
C LEU A 100 43.11 0.80 -25.19
N LEU A 101 42.83 -0.39 -24.65
CA LEU A 101 43.76 -1.12 -23.78
C LEU A 101 45.03 -1.58 -24.50
N GLN A 102 44.97 -1.83 -25.81
CA GLN A 102 46.13 -2.23 -26.62
C GLN A 102 47.04 -1.07 -27.03
N GLN A 103 46.57 0.17 -26.89
CA GLN A 103 47.31 1.39 -27.25
C GLN A 103 47.91 2.11 -26.02
N LEU A 104 47.68 1.58 -24.82
CA LEU A 104 48.23 2.05 -23.55
C LEU A 104 49.43 1.20 -23.13
#